data_AF-M1KLE4-F1
#
_entry.id   AF-M1KLE4-F1
#
_cell.length_a   1.000
_cell.length_b   1.000
_cell.length_c   1.000
_cell.angle_alpha   90.00
_cell.angle_beta   90.00
_cell.angle_gamma   90.00
#
_symmetry.space_group_name_H-M   'P 1'
#
loop_
_entity.id
_entity.type
_entity.pdbx_description
1 polymer ?
#
loop_
_entity_poly.entity_id
_entity_poly.type
_entity_poly.pdbx_seq_one_letter_code
_entity_poly.pdbx_strand_id
1 'polypeptide(L)'
;MRDNKPIILTRKKPEEQSKARDGVPEDTGLRIVSKRVGDAIANARAQKGMSRKDLAQKMKKNVSIIDSWERGEAVYNEKIAKEFESILEVKTDWK
;
A
#
# COMPACT_ATOMS: atom_id res chain seq x y z
N MET A 1 -42.27 30.72 -4.17
CA MET A 1 -41.38 30.51 -5.33
C MET A 1 -40.47 29.34 -5.00
N ARG A 2 -40.16 28.47 -5.97
CA ARG A 2 -39.36 27.24 -5.77
C ARG A 2 -37.93 27.55 -6.19
N ASP A 3 -37.03 27.74 -5.23
CA ASP A 3 -35.63 28.03 -5.49
C ASP A 3 -34.84 26.72 -5.61
N ASN A 4 -34.72 26.25 -6.85
CA ASN A 4 -33.85 25.14 -7.25
C ASN A 4 -32.44 25.69 -7.47
N LYS A 5 -31.45 25.25 -6.68
CA LYS A 5 -30.03 25.63 -6.82
C LYS A 5 -29.20 24.37 -7.13
N PRO A 6 -28.27 24.42 -8.10
CA PRO A 6 -27.73 23.23 -8.76
C PRO A 6 -26.79 22.41 -7.87
N ILE A 7 -26.79 21.09 -8.14
CA ILE A 7 -25.91 20.06 -7.59
C ILE A 7 -24.44 20.41 -7.86
N ILE A 8 -23.64 20.54 -6.81
CA ILE A 8 -22.17 20.54 -6.90
C ILE A 8 -21.66 19.25 -6.28
N LEU A 9 -21.24 18.33 -7.15
CA LEU A 9 -20.55 17.10 -6.83
C LEU A 9 -19.10 17.44 -6.42
N THR A 10 -18.85 17.72 -5.14
CA THR A 10 -17.48 17.91 -4.64
C THR A 10 -17.12 16.91 -3.55
N ARG A 11 -16.18 16.05 -3.94
CA ARG A 11 -15.40 15.07 -3.20
C ARG A 11 -15.09 15.47 -1.75
N LYS A 12 -15.21 14.52 -0.82
CA LYS A 12 -14.18 14.24 0.21
C LYS A 12 -14.41 12.88 0.88
N LYS A 13 -13.50 11.95 0.56
CA LYS A 13 -13.03 10.79 1.33
C LYS A 13 -14.04 10.06 2.23
N PRO A 14 -14.50 8.85 1.85
CA PRO A 14 -14.90 7.88 2.85
C PRO A 14 -13.67 7.19 3.46
N GLU A 15 -13.91 6.53 4.58
CA GLU A 15 -13.04 5.58 5.29
C GLU A 15 -12.07 6.13 6.35
N GLU A 16 -12.68 6.67 7.41
CA GLU A 16 -13.02 5.91 8.64
C GLU A 16 -12.06 4.78 9.05
N GLN A 17 -11.60 4.85 10.31
CA GLN A 17 -11.29 3.71 11.22
C GLN A 17 -10.21 2.70 10.78
N SER A 18 -9.41 2.03 11.64
CA SER A 18 -9.49 1.71 13.06
C SER A 18 -8.10 1.33 13.60
N LYS A 19 -8.00 1.35 14.92
CA LYS A 19 -7.00 0.72 15.80
C LYS A 19 -6.69 -0.76 15.48
N ALA A 20 -5.64 -1.25 16.15
CA ALA A 20 -5.15 -2.64 16.35
C ALA A 20 -4.05 -3.05 15.32
N ARG A 21 -2.76 -3.16 15.69
CA ARG A 21 -2.15 -4.22 16.51
C ARG A 21 -2.74 -5.59 16.15
N ASP A 22 -2.09 -6.33 15.26
CA ASP A 22 -1.64 -7.71 15.53
C ASP A 22 -0.92 -8.33 14.33
N GLY A 23 -0.01 -9.25 14.62
CA GLY A 23 0.66 -10.12 13.66
C GLY A 23 2.06 -9.67 13.25
N VAL A 24 3.03 -9.79 14.14
CA VAL A 24 4.43 -10.03 13.76
C VAL A 24 4.47 -11.47 13.22
N PRO A 25 4.62 -11.72 11.91
CA PRO A 25 4.92 -13.07 11.47
C PRO A 25 6.35 -13.40 11.87
N GLU A 26 6.47 -14.50 12.60
CA GLU A 26 7.68 -15.15 13.09
C GLU A 26 8.83 -15.21 12.07
N ASP A 27 10.00 -14.87 12.60
CA ASP A 27 11.32 -15.46 12.35
C ASP A 27 11.43 -16.35 11.10
N THR A 28 11.97 -15.78 10.02
CA THR A 28 12.59 -16.55 8.93
C THR A 28 13.63 -15.67 8.26
N GLY A 29 14.91 -15.86 8.60
CA GLY A 29 16.08 -15.32 7.88
C GLY A 29 15.92 -13.89 7.34
N LEU A 30 15.94 -12.90 8.24
CA LEU A 30 15.64 -11.48 7.99
C LEU A 30 16.46 -10.89 6.82
N ARG A 31 15.91 -10.97 5.60
CA ARG A 31 16.30 -10.11 4.49
C ARG A 31 15.45 -8.86 4.56
N ILE A 32 16.07 -7.71 4.76
CA ILE A 32 15.37 -6.43 4.76
C ILE A 32 15.21 -5.98 3.32
N VAL A 33 14.04 -5.42 2.99
CA VAL A 33 13.78 -4.85 1.67
C VAL A 33 14.71 -3.65 1.46
N SER A 34 15.51 -3.65 0.40
CA SER A 34 16.36 -2.51 0.05
C SER A 34 15.52 -1.24 -0.17
N LYS A 35 16.00 -0.08 0.28
CA LYS A 35 15.32 1.21 0.08
C LYS A 35 14.97 1.51 -1.39
N ARG A 36 15.80 1.05 -2.33
CA ARG A 36 15.54 1.16 -3.78
C ARG A 36 14.26 0.47 -4.21
N VAL A 37 13.97 -0.69 -3.61
CA VAL A 37 12.75 -1.45 -3.87
C VAL A 37 11.53 -0.71 -3.29
N GLY A 38 11.67 -0.16 -2.08
CA GLY A 38 10.61 0.66 -1.49
C GLY A 38 10.26 1.89 -2.34
N ASP A 39 11.26 2.56 -2.90
CA ASP A 39 11.08 3.69 -3.80
C ASP A 39 10.40 3.27 -5.12
N ALA A 40 10.80 2.12 -5.68
CA ALA A 40 10.17 1.55 -6.86
C ALA A 40 8.70 1.20 -6.62
N ILE A 41 8.35 0.62 -5.46
CA ILE A 41 6.95 0.37 -5.07
C ILE A 41 6.17 1.68 -4.98
N ALA A 42 6.75 2.71 -4.35
CA ALA A 42 6.10 4.02 -4.19
C ALA A 42 5.85 4.68 -5.55
N ASN A 43 6.82 4.63 -6.46
CA ASN A 43 6.70 5.16 -7.81
C ASN A 43 5.65 4.38 -8.63
N ALA A 44 5.69 3.05 -8.59
CA ALA A 44 4.71 2.20 -9.26
C ALA A 44 3.28 2.44 -8.77
N ARG A 45 3.12 2.61 -7.46
CA ARG A 45 1.86 2.99 -6.83
C ARG A 45 1.38 4.35 -7.32
N ALA A 46 2.28 5.33 -7.42
CA ALA A 46 1.98 6.66 -7.94
C ALA A 46 1.56 6.62 -9.42
N GLN A 47 2.23 5.81 -10.25
CA GLN A 47 1.90 5.62 -11.66
C GLN A 47 0.52 4.97 -11.85
N LYS A 48 0.16 3.99 -11.01
CA LYS A 48 -1.19 3.39 -11.02
C LYS A 48 -2.25 4.27 -10.35
N GLY A 49 -1.89 5.45 -9.82
CA GLY A 49 -2.82 6.35 -9.12
C GLY A 49 -3.41 5.74 -7.83
N MET A 50 -2.78 4.70 -7.28
CA MET A 50 -3.26 3.98 -6.11
C MET A 50 -2.80 4.67 -4.83
N SER A 51 -3.63 4.64 -3.79
CA SER A 51 -3.23 5.05 -2.45
C SER A 51 -2.64 3.87 -1.67
N ARG A 52 -1.82 4.13 -0.65
CA ARG A 52 -1.31 3.06 0.23
C ARG A 52 -2.42 2.19 0.81
N LYS A 53 -3.55 2.83 1.15
CA LYS A 53 -4.78 2.16 1.61
C LYS A 53 -5.37 1.23 0.56
N ASP A 54 -5.49 1.68 -0.68
CA ASP A 54 -6.04 0.90 -1.80
C ASP A 54 -5.17 -0.34 -2.08
N LEU A 55 -3.85 -0.15 -2.09
CA LEU A 55 -2.89 -1.23 -2.25
C LEU A 55 -2.97 -2.23 -1.09
N ALA A 56 -3.05 -1.73 0.15
CA ALA A 56 -3.22 -2.55 1.35
C ALA A 56 -4.53 -3.36 1.32
N GLN A 57 -5.65 -2.73 0.93
CA GLN A 57 -6.95 -3.40 0.79
C GLN A 57 -6.90 -4.50 -0.27
N LYS A 58 -6.26 -4.25 -1.41
CA LYS A 58 -6.12 -5.21 -2.50
C LYS A 58 -5.27 -6.43 -2.10
N MET A 59 -4.25 -6.23 -1.26
CA MET A 59 -3.43 -7.29 -0.69
C MET A 59 -4.02 -7.91 0.59
N LYS A 60 -5.12 -7.36 1.12
CA LYS A 60 -5.66 -7.70 2.45
C LYS A 60 -4.58 -7.60 3.55
N LYS A 61 -3.72 -6.58 3.45
CA LYS A 61 -2.64 -6.28 4.40
C LYS A 61 -2.89 -4.97 5.12
N ASN A 62 -2.08 -4.72 6.14
CA ASN A 62 -2.08 -3.47 6.86
C ASN A 62 -1.31 -2.39 6.10
N VAL A 63 -1.81 -1.16 6.14
CA VAL A 63 -1.15 0.02 5.53
C VAL A 63 0.24 0.24 6.10
N SER A 64 0.44 -0.06 7.39
CA SER A 64 1.77 0.03 8.03
C SER A 64 2.79 -0.90 7.38
N ILE A 65 2.38 -2.09 6.94
CA ILE A 65 3.27 -3.00 6.22
C ILE A 65 3.69 -2.34 4.91
N ILE A 66 2.74 -1.82 4.13
CA ILE A 66 3.05 -1.11 2.88
C ILE A 66 3.99 0.08 3.12
N ASP A 67 3.76 0.87 4.18
CA ASP A 67 4.61 2.01 4.54
C ASP A 67 6.04 1.56 4.91
N SER A 68 6.19 0.50 5.73
CA SER A 68 7.50 -0.08 6.05
C SER A 68 8.22 -0.64 4.81
N TRP A 69 7.47 -1.19 3.85
CA TRP A 69 8.00 -1.67 2.58
C TRP A 69 8.48 -0.52 1.69
N GLU A 70 7.69 0.56 1.56
CA GLU A 70 8.07 1.77 0.83
C GLU A 70 9.31 2.45 1.46
N ARG A 71 9.50 2.33 2.78
CA ARG A 71 10.69 2.85 3.48
C ARG A 71 11.92 1.95 3.36
N GLY A 72 11.75 0.68 2.99
CA GLY A 72 12.82 -0.32 3.02
C GLY A 72 13.24 -0.74 4.43
N GLU A 73 12.30 -0.67 5.38
CA GLU A 73 12.49 -1.13 6.77
C GLU A 73 11.71 -2.42 7.05
N ALA A 74 10.89 -2.86 6.09
CA ALA A 74 10.14 -4.09 6.21
C ALA A 74 11.01 -5.33 5.98
N VAL A 75 10.63 -6.40 6.68
CA VAL A 75 11.13 -7.74 6.42
C VAL A 75 10.58 -8.21 5.07
N TYR A 76 11.49 -8.63 4.20
CA TYR A 76 11.14 -9.23 2.92
C TYR A 76 10.35 -10.51 3.15
N ASN A 77 9.15 -10.54 2.59
CA ASN A 77 8.27 -11.68 2.61
C ASN A 77 7.86 -11.97 1.16
N GLU A 78 8.22 -13.15 0.66
CA GLU A 78 7.95 -13.55 -0.72
C GLU A 78 6.47 -13.49 -1.10
N LYS A 79 5.55 -13.71 -0.14
CA LYS A 79 4.11 -13.60 -0.39
C LYS A 79 3.74 -12.15 -0.74
N ILE A 80 4.20 -11.21 0.08
CA ILE A 80 3.95 -9.78 -0.09
C ILE A 80 4.61 -9.27 -1.38
N ALA A 81 5.85 -9.70 -1.66
CA ALA A 81 6.55 -9.36 -2.89
C ALA A 81 5.78 -9.81 -4.13
N LYS A 82 5.31 -11.06 -4.18
CA LYS A 82 4.49 -11.58 -5.29
C LYS A 82 3.18 -10.81 -5.47
N GLU A 83 2.55 -10.41 -4.37
CA GLU A 83 1.35 -9.56 -4.41
C GLU A 83 1.68 -8.17 -5.00
N PHE A 84 2.82 -7.57 -4.63
CA PHE A 84 3.28 -6.30 -5.20
C PHE A 84 3.56 -6.43 -6.69
N GLU A 85 4.28 -7.47 -7.11
CA GLU A 85 4.54 -7.73 -8.53
C GLU A 85 3.23 -7.94 -9.30
N SER A 86 2.26 -8.65 -8.73
CA SER A 86 0.98 -8.91 -9.40
C SER A 86 0.11 -7.64 -9.52
N ILE A 87 0.11 -6.78 -8.51
CA ILE A 87 -0.75 -5.59 -8.50
C ILE A 87 -0.09 -4.42 -9.23
N LEU A 88 1.21 -4.23 -9.04
CA LEU A 88 1.96 -3.11 -9.59
C LEU A 88 2.60 -3.46 -10.95
N GLU A 89 2.66 -4.74 -11.33
CA GLU A 89 3.37 -5.23 -12.54
C GLU A 89 4.82 -4.72 -12.61
N VAL A 90 5.43 -4.52 -11.45
CA VAL A 90 6.83 -4.09 -11.36
C VAL A 90 7.70 -5.27 -11.06
N LYS A 91 8.64 -5.54 -11.97
CA LYS A 91 9.79 -6.41 -11.71
C LYS A 91 10.81 -5.61 -10.91
N THR A 92 10.74 -5.73 -9.59
CA THR A 92 11.77 -5.21 -8.71
C THR A 92 12.73 -6.34 -8.37
N ASP A 93 14.03 -6.12 -8.58
CA ASP A 93 15.05 -7.04 -8.06
C ASP A 93 15.04 -6.90 -6.54
N TRP A 94 14.37 -7.83 -5.86
CA TRP A 94 14.20 -7.85 -4.41
C TRP A 94 15.50 -8.19 -3.64
N LYS A 95 16.63 -8.19 -4.33
CA LYS A 95 17.93 -8.71 -3.92
C LYS A 95 18.91 -7.63 -3.49
#